data_AF-A0A8B8EXT6-F1
#
_entry.id   AF-A0A8B8EXT6-F1
#
_cell.length_a   1.000
_cell.length_b   1.000
_cell.length_c   1.000
_cell.angle_alpha   90.00
_cell.angle_beta   90.00
_cell.angle_gamma   90.00
#
_symmetry.space_group_name_H-M   'P 1'
#
loop_
_entity.id
_entity.type
_entity.pdbx_description
1 polymer ?
#
loop_
_entity_poly.entity_id
_entity_poly.type
_entity_poly.pdbx_seq_one_letter_code
_entity_poly.pdbx_strand_id
1 'polypeptide(L)'
;MKTCAEIKQWKFFQCRFTEIPENVTENTFLFIYGWFGLWNDDLCSLDRVKMAFQTLKDIMKRINNIKIIIGMRSDLYKKYHQELGKYSDLFQHELFLDSVNINKDAEYLKYFHKRNKGLCKNKECQCRQLSLEMLCKGKDNIIGLPLRINILANYHELIGNYIRDPDILKVMTDAITTLRENIKKTNGCNWIDYICLKGRFSRSEEFDESIVEVFDLRITRSSFDVTDSILKRYVRMRYSDRQNNVSTKEAQYVFWHPFIYICVFHSLFKYNPNLVLKHCNVDAILQLVRPKGFGTAYIEVSADDHGIDLFYERLRKLHLIERYKDHPLVRSASK
;
A
#
# COMPACT_ATOMS: atom_id res chain seq x y z
N MET A 1 14.58 -8.96 5.74
CA MET A 1 13.72 -10.09 6.18
C MET A 1 13.90 -11.33 5.32
N LYS A 2 13.53 -11.32 4.02
CA LYS A 2 13.73 -12.47 3.13
C LYS A 2 15.18 -13.01 3.15
N THR A 3 16.17 -12.13 3.01
CA THR A 3 17.60 -12.50 3.11
C THR A 3 17.97 -13.13 4.45
N CYS A 4 17.39 -12.67 5.57
CA CYS A 4 17.65 -13.24 6.89
C CYS A 4 17.04 -14.64 7.03
N ALA A 5 15.84 -14.84 6.46
CA ALA A 5 15.18 -16.13 6.42
C ALA A 5 15.98 -17.13 5.57
N GLU A 6 16.50 -16.69 4.41
CA GLU A 6 17.40 -17.48 3.55
C GLU A 6 18.68 -17.90 4.31
N ILE A 7 19.35 -16.96 4.98
CA ILE A 7 20.55 -17.24 5.78
C ILE A 7 20.27 -18.25 6.90
N LYS A 8 19.11 -18.12 7.57
CA LYS A 8 18.71 -19.03 8.64
C LYS A 8 18.09 -20.34 8.16
N GLN A 9 17.84 -20.49 6.85
CA GLN A 9 17.05 -21.59 6.28
C GLN A 9 15.64 -21.70 6.90
N TRP A 10 15.06 -20.55 7.28
CA TRP A 10 13.71 -20.46 7.82
C TRP A 10 12.72 -20.09 6.72
N LYS A 11 11.47 -20.55 6.84
CA LYS A 11 10.38 -20.10 5.98
C LYS A 11 10.10 -18.63 6.28
N PHE A 12 9.78 -17.84 5.26
CA PHE A 12 9.32 -16.47 5.43
C PHE A 12 7.91 -16.38 4.89
N PHE A 13 6.92 -16.07 5.73
CA PHE A 13 5.53 -15.85 5.37
C PHE A 13 5.17 -14.39 5.53
N GLN A 14 4.48 -13.81 4.55
CA GLN A 14 3.98 -12.44 4.63
C GLN A 14 2.49 -12.40 4.31
N CYS A 15 1.70 -11.85 5.22
CA CYS A 15 0.25 -11.77 5.10
C CYS A 15 -0.31 -10.45 5.64
N ARG A 16 -1.58 -10.19 5.29
CA ARG A 16 -2.36 -9.14 5.94
C ARG A 16 -2.84 -9.65 7.30
N PHE A 17 -3.14 -8.75 8.21
CA PHE A 17 -3.63 -9.13 9.54
C PHE A 17 -4.99 -9.84 9.54
N THR A 18 -5.80 -9.66 8.49
CA THR A 18 -7.04 -10.41 8.27
C THR A 18 -6.84 -11.82 7.72
N GLU A 19 -5.60 -12.18 7.39
CA GLU A 19 -5.24 -13.42 6.68
C GLU A 19 -4.08 -14.12 7.38
N ILE A 20 -4.05 -14.00 8.71
CA ILE A 20 -3.10 -14.75 9.52
C ILE A 20 -3.43 -16.24 9.33
N PRO A 21 -2.46 -17.06 8.88
CA PRO A 21 -2.70 -18.47 8.65
C PRO A 21 -2.98 -19.17 9.98
N GLU A 22 -3.98 -20.05 9.98
CA GLU A 22 -4.35 -20.84 11.17
C GLU A 22 -3.21 -21.81 11.59
N ASN A 23 -2.44 -22.28 10.61
CA ASN A 23 -1.36 -23.24 10.80
C ASN A 23 -0.03 -22.65 10.34
N VAL A 24 0.91 -22.49 11.27
CA VAL A 24 2.28 -22.05 11.01
C VAL A 24 3.23 -23.14 11.50
N THR A 25 4.16 -23.55 10.66
CA THR A 25 5.18 -24.54 11.05
C THR A 25 6.33 -23.89 11.81
N GLU A 26 7.09 -24.68 12.55
CA GLU A 26 8.35 -24.23 13.13
C GLU A 26 9.34 -23.66 12.09
N ASN A 27 10.31 -22.90 12.57
CA ASN A 27 11.33 -22.22 11.78
C ASN A 27 10.72 -21.28 10.74
N THR A 28 9.76 -20.46 11.19
CA THR A 28 9.05 -19.49 10.34
C THR A 28 9.21 -18.06 10.84
N PHE A 29 9.57 -17.16 9.93
CA PHE A 29 9.37 -15.72 10.06
C PHE A 29 7.99 -15.35 9.52
N LEU A 30 7.12 -14.83 10.37
CA LEU A 30 5.79 -14.36 10.00
C LEU A 30 5.77 -12.83 10.03
N PHE A 31 5.72 -12.20 8.85
CA PHE A 31 5.57 -10.74 8.74
C PHE A 31 4.11 -10.38 8.44
N ILE A 32 3.46 -9.76 9.41
CA ILE A 32 2.08 -9.29 9.27
C ILE A 32 2.08 -7.78 9.09
N TYR A 33 1.36 -7.30 8.08
CA TYR A 33 1.23 -5.88 7.80
C TYR A 33 -0.23 -5.49 7.54
N GLY A 34 -0.45 -4.18 7.38
CA GLY A 34 -1.79 -3.65 7.08
C GLY A 34 -2.62 -3.32 8.32
N TRP A 35 -2.05 -3.46 9.51
CA TRP A 35 -2.66 -3.03 10.77
C TRP A 35 -2.99 -1.55 10.73
N PHE A 36 -4.28 -1.24 10.89
CA PHE A 36 -4.84 0.11 10.76
C PHE A 36 -4.39 0.88 9.50
N GLY A 37 -4.18 0.17 8.38
CA GLY A 37 -3.95 0.80 7.09
C GLY A 37 -2.52 0.61 6.59
N LEU A 38 -2.40 -0.30 5.64
CA LEU A 38 -2.01 0.09 4.27
C LEU A 38 -3.06 -0.39 3.24
N TRP A 39 -4.11 -1.08 3.70
CA TRP A 39 -5.37 -1.47 3.06
C TRP A 39 -6.22 -2.23 4.09
N ASN A 40 -6.70 -1.53 5.11
CA ASN A 40 -7.52 -2.15 6.15
C ASN A 40 -9.00 -1.83 5.94
N ASP A 41 -9.82 -2.88 5.93
CA ASP A 41 -11.27 -2.88 5.78
C ASP A 41 -11.98 -2.46 7.08
N ASP A 42 -11.29 -1.98 8.10
CA ASP A 42 -11.97 -1.30 9.19
C ASP A 42 -11.02 -0.38 9.96
N LEU A 43 -11.00 0.90 9.60
CA LEU A 43 -10.39 1.91 10.47
C LEU A 43 -11.10 2.01 11.83
N CYS A 44 -12.29 1.41 11.98
CA CYS A 44 -13.15 1.51 13.14
C CYS A 44 -13.21 0.22 13.98
N SER A 45 -12.89 -0.97 13.44
CA SER A 45 -12.95 -2.22 14.22
C SER A 45 -11.63 -2.56 14.92
N LEU A 46 -11.39 -1.85 16.02
CA LEU A 46 -10.42 -2.24 17.04
C LEU A 46 -10.57 -3.73 17.43
N ASP A 47 -11.79 -4.27 17.43
CA ASP A 47 -12.07 -5.66 17.78
C ASP A 47 -11.45 -6.66 16.81
N ARG A 48 -11.48 -6.39 15.50
CA ARG A 48 -10.76 -7.22 14.51
C ARG A 48 -9.26 -7.21 14.76
N VAL A 49 -8.70 -6.07 15.14
CA VAL A 49 -7.28 -5.98 15.49
C VAL A 49 -6.97 -6.79 16.75
N LYS A 50 -7.81 -6.68 17.78
CA LYS A 50 -7.70 -7.49 19.00
C LYS A 50 -7.79 -9.00 18.70
N MET A 51 -8.73 -9.42 17.85
CA MET A 51 -8.84 -10.84 17.45
C MET A 51 -7.57 -11.32 16.76
N ALA A 52 -7.04 -10.57 15.80
CA ALA A 52 -5.84 -10.94 15.09
C ALA A 52 -4.60 -10.99 16.01
N PHE A 53 -4.45 -10.08 16.98
CA PHE A 53 -3.39 -10.18 17.99
C PHE A 53 -3.57 -11.38 18.92
N GLN A 54 -4.81 -11.74 19.24
CA GLN A 54 -5.07 -12.96 20.02
C GLN A 54 -4.59 -14.19 19.26
N THR A 55 -4.91 -14.30 17.97
CA THR A 55 -4.41 -15.37 17.10
C THR A 55 -2.88 -15.45 17.10
N LEU A 56 -2.17 -14.31 17.04
CA LEU A 56 -0.71 -14.31 17.10
C LEU A 56 -0.18 -14.78 18.45
N LYS A 57 -0.79 -14.38 19.58
CA LYS A 57 -0.41 -14.91 20.90
C LYS A 57 -0.60 -16.42 20.96
N ASP A 58 -1.69 -16.94 20.42
CA ASP A 58 -1.98 -18.37 20.43
C ASP A 58 -1.00 -19.16 19.55
N ILE A 59 -0.59 -18.61 18.41
CA ILE A 59 0.48 -19.18 17.58
C ILE A 59 1.81 -19.22 18.37
N MET A 60 2.19 -18.15 19.06
CA MET A 60 3.43 -18.11 19.85
C MET A 60 3.44 -19.11 21.00
N LYS A 61 2.27 -19.39 21.61
CA LYS A 61 2.16 -20.41 22.66
C LYS A 61 2.29 -21.83 22.12
N ARG A 62 1.82 -22.07 20.89
CA ARG A 62 1.79 -23.40 20.27
C ARG A 62 3.09 -23.75 19.55
N ILE A 63 3.83 -22.76 19.04
CA ILE A 63 4.97 -22.96 18.15
C ILE A 63 6.24 -22.34 18.77
N ASN A 64 7.23 -23.16 19.12
CA ASN A 64 8.43 -22.70 19.83
C ASN A 64 9.38 -21.87 18.95
N ASN A 65 9.55 -22.25 17.67
CA ASN A 65 10.52 -21.64 16.77
C ASN A 65 9.86 -20.71 15.74
N ILE A 66 9.16 -19.68 16.22
CA ILE A 66 8.53 -18.67 15.36
C ILE A 66 9.08 -17.26 15.65
N LYS A 67 9.25 -16.47 14.60
CA LYS A 67 9.59 -15.04 14.70
C LYS A 67 8.45 -14.24 14.08
N ILE A 68 7.66 -13.57 14.91
CA ILE A 68 6.56 -12.73 14.47
C ILE A 68 7.05 -11.28 14.34
N ILE A 69 6.71 -10.64 13.23
CA ILE A 69 7.05 -9.24 12.94
C ILE A 69 5.76 -8.53 12.55
N ILE A 70 5.42 -7.47 13.27
CA ILE A 70 4.21 -6.69 13.07
C ILE A 70 4.60 -5.34 12.46
N GLY A 71 4.20 -5.11 11.21
CA GLY A 71 4.34 -3.83 10.54
C GLY A 71 3.14 -2.94 10.82
N MET A 72 3.36 -1.83 11.52
CA MET A 72 2.30 -0.90 11.95
C MET A 72 2.72 0.55 11.71
N ARG A 73 1.74 1.42 11.46
CA ARG A 73 1.98 2.87 11.39
C ARG A 73 2.22 3.45 12.79
N SER A 74 3.22 4.31 12.92
CA SER A 74 3.65 4.85 14.22
C SER A 74 2.60 5.74 14.89
N ASP A 75 1.85 6.53 14.12
CA ASP A 75 0.75 7.37 14.62
C ASP A 75 -0.41 6.55 15.20
N LEU A 76 -0.75 5.44 14.56
CA LEU A 76 -1.85 4.57 14.98
C LEU A 76 -1.47 3.69 16.16
N TYR A 77 -0.23 3.23 16.22
CA TYR A 77 0.28 2.58 17.42
C TYR A 77 0.14 3.50 18.64
N LYS A 78 0.61 4.74 18.53
CA LYS A 78 0.50 5.74 19.60
C LYS A 78 -0.96 5.99 20.00
N LYS A 79 -1.88 6.05 19.04
CA LYS A 79 -3.31 6.24 19.30
C LYS A 79 -3.92 5.09 20.12
N TYR A 80 -3.58 3.84 19.81
CA TYR A 80 -4.26 2.66 20.37
C TYR A 80 -3.42 1.86 21.40
N HIS A 81 -2.19 2.27 21.70
CA HIS A 81 -1.26 1.48 22.53
C HIS A 81 -1.85 1.01 23.87
N GLN A 82 -2.65 1.84 24.55
CA GLN A 82 -3.27 1.48 25.82
C GLN A 82 -4.24 0.30 25.67
N GLU A 83 -5.07 0.32 24.63
CA GLU A 83 -6.03 -0.75 24.32
C GLU A 83 -5.34 -2.04 23.89
N LEU A 84 -4.10 -1.93 23.40
CA LEU A 84 -3.26 -3.04 22.99
C LEU A 84 -2.37 -3.59 24.11
N GLY A 85 -2.41 -3.01 25.32
CA GLY A 85 -1.51 -3.34 26.43
C GLY A 85 -1.52 -4.83 26.82
N LYS A 86 -2.66 -5.52 26.71
CA LYS A 86 -2.76 -6.97 26.99
C LYS A 86 -1.96 -7.86 26.02
N TYR A 87 -1.49 -7.30 24.90
CA TYR A 87 -0.67 -7.94 23.89
C TYR A 87 0.80 -7.48 23.95
N SER A 88 1.25 -6.88 25.06
CA SER A 88 2.63 -6.37 25.23
C SER A 88 3.72 -7.37 24.83
N ASP A 89 3.48 -8.68 25.01
CA ASP A 89 4.40 -9.75 24.63
C ASP A 89 4.70 -9.78 23.11
N LEU A 90 3.82 -9.24 22.27
CA LEU A 90 4.02 -9.12 20.83
C LEU A 90 4.93 -7.94 20.45
N PHE A 91 5.16 -7.00 21.38
CA PHE A 91 5.82 -5.72 21.12
C PHE A 91 7.15 -5.56 21.87
N GLN A 92 7.83 -6.67 22.18
CA GLN A 92 9.09 -6.65 22.95
C GLN A 92 10.27 -5.96 22.23
N HIS A 93 10.22 -5.88 20.90
CA HIS A 93 11.31 -5.32 20.09
C HIS A 93 10.76 -4.33 19.05
N GLU A 94 10.80 -3.05 19.39
CA GLU A 94 10.31 -1.98 18.52
C GLU A 94 11.41 -1.44 17.60
N LEU A 95 11.09 -1.31 16.32
CA LEU A 95 11.98 -0.72 15.31
C LEU A 95 11.26 0.42 14.59
N PHE A 96 11.62 1.66 14.94
CA PHE A 96 11.15 2.86 14.24
C PHE A 96 11.89 3.03 12.91
N LEU A 97 11.12 3.12 11.81
CA LEU A 97 11.63 3.28 10.43
C LEU A 97 11.57 4.73 9.92
N ASP A 98 10.94 5.61 10.70
CA ASP A 98 10.71 7.04 10.46
C ASP A 98 11.66 7.93 11.29
N SER A 99 12.32 7.40 12.31
CA SER A 99 13.29 8.13 13.14
C SER A 99 14.72 8.07 12.58
N VAL A 100 15.39 9.23 12.51
CA VAL A 100 16.82 9.35 12.18
C VAL A 100 17.67 8.74 13.31
N ASN A 101 18.66 7.92 12.96
CA ASN A 101 19.58 7.32 13.92
C ASN A 101 20.95 7.15 13.24
N ILE A 102 22.00 7.69 13.85
CA ILE A 102 23.36 7.75 13.30
C ILE A 102 23.90 6.38 12.84
N ASN A 103 23.60 5.29 13.55
CA ASN A 103 24.01 3.94 13.15
C ASN A 103 23.14 3.39 12.01
N LYS A 104 21.84 3.70 11.99
CA LYS A 104 20.94 3.35 10.87
C LYS A 104 21.29 4.14 9.62
N ASP A 105 21.75 5.39 9.75
CA ASP A 105 22.12 6.25 8.63
C ASP A 105 23.30 5.66 7.83
N ALA A 106 24.27 5.01 8.50
CA ALA A 106 25.35 4.30 7.83
C ALA A 106 24.85 3.08 7.03
N GLU A 107 23.89 2.32 7.57
CA GLU A 107 23.26 1.20 6.85
C GLU A 107 22.39 1.69 5.69
N TYR A 108 21.63 2.76 5.90
CA TYR A 108 20.82 3.38 4.86
C TYR A 108 21.68 4.01 3.77
N LEU A 109 22.85 4.57 4.11
CA LEU A 109 23.82 5.05 3.13
C LEU A 109 24.33 3.89 2.27
N LYS A 110 24.78 2.78 2.88
CA LYS A 110 25.19 1.57 2.16
C LYS A 110 24.06 1.05 1.27
N TYR A 111 22.83 1.00 1.79
CA TYR A 111 21.65 0.55 1.06
C TYR A 111 21.32 1.47 -0.12
N PHE A 112 21.35 2.79 0.10
CA PHE A 112 21.15 3.82 -0.92
C PHE A 112 22.17 3.70 -2.04
N HIS A 113 23.46 3.64 -1.71
CA HIS A 113 24.52 3.46 -2.71
C HIS A 113 24.33 2.18 -3.50
N LYS A 114 24.07 1.05 -2.83
CA LYS A 114 23.84 -0.24 -3.49
C LYS A 114 22.66 -0.19 -4.47
N ARG A 115 21.53 0.42 -4.08
CA ARG A 115 20.28 0.38 -4.86
C ARG A 115 20.19 1.44 -5.95
N ASN A 116 20.64 2.66 -5.68
CA ASN A 116 20.44 3.81 -6.60
C ASN A 116 21.69 4.20 -7.39
N LYS A 117 22.90 3.96 -6.85
CA LYS A 117 24.16 4.36 -7.52
C LYS A 117 24.95 3.19 -8.10
N GLY A 118 24.96 2.04 -7.44
CA GLY A 118 25.78 0.88 -7.81
C GLY A 118 25.28 0.13 -9.05
N LEU A 119 23.98 0.16 -9.32
CA LEU A 119 23.38 -0.54 -10.46
C LEU A 119 23.44 0.26 -11.77
N CYS A 120 23.53 1.60 -11.69
CA CYS A 120 23.65 2.46 -12.86
C CYS A 120 25.13 2.57 -13.27
N LYS A 121 25.45 2.23 -14.52
CA LYS A 121 26.81 2.36 -15.08
C LYS A 121 27.05 3.71 -15.75
N ASN A 122 25.99 4.45 -16.08
CA ASN A 122 26.11 5.77 -16.70
C ASN A 122 26.67 6.78 -15.69
N LYS A 123 27.74 7.49 -16.07
CA LYS A 123 28.39 8.52 -15.25
C LYS A 123 27.65 9.86 -15.28
N GLU A 124 26.93 10.14 -16.35
CA GLU A 124 26.17 11.39 -16.55
C GLU A 124 24.72 11.29 -16.03
N CYS A 125 24.32 10.11 -15.53
CA CYS A 125 22.98 9.92 -15.01
C CYS A 125 22.72 10.78 -13.76
N GLN A 126 21.53 11.37 -13.68
CA GLN A 126 21.07 12.18 -12.55
C GLN A 126 21.12 11.45 -11.20
N CYS A 127 21.13 10.11 -11.19
CA CYS A 127 21.33 9.33 -9.96
C CYS A 127 22.66 9.60 -9.24
N ARG A 128 23.65 10.19 -9.91
CA ARG A 128 24.90 10.62 -9.28
C ARG A 128 24.71 11.84 -8.38
N GLN A 129 23.81 12.73 -8.78
CA GLN A 129 23.47 13.96 -8.05
C GLN A 129 22.57 13.69 -6.85
N LEU A 130 21.76 12.62 -6.88
CA LEU A 130 20.95 12.21 -5.74
C LEU A 130 21.85 11.91 -4.53
N SER A 131 21.53 12.52 -3.38
CA SER A 131 22.23 12.27 -2.11
C SER A 131 21.27 11.69 -1.06
N LEU A 132 21.83 11.04 -0.04
CA LEU A 132 21.02 10.56 1.09
C LEU A 132 20.39 11.73 1.86
N GLU A 133 21.11 12.85 1.96
CA GLU A 133 20.62 14.06 2.62
C GLU A 133 19.35 14.61 1.95
N MET A 134 19.28 14.60 0.62
CA MET A 134 18.07 14.98 -0.11
C MET A 134 16.87 14.10 0.27
N LEU A 135 17.10 12.80 0.44
CA LEU A 135 16.08 11.88 0.93
C LEU A 135 15.73 12.14 2.40
N CYS A 136 16.67 12.53 3.26
CA CYS A 136 16.35 12.78 4.67
C CYS A 136 15.57 14.10 4.87
N LYS A 137 15.78 15.10 4.02
CA LYS A 137 15.22 16.46 4.16
C LYS A 137 14.01 16.76 3.27
N GLY A 138 13.58 15.80 2.45
CA GLY A 138 12.42 15.98 1.55
C GLY A 138 11.10 16.25 2.28
N LYS A 139 10.11 16.78 1.55
CA LYS A 139 8.73 17.00 2.04
C LYS A 139 8.02 15.69 2.40
N ASP A 140 8.59 14.58 1.96
CA ASP A 140 8.12 13.21 2.12
C ASP A 140 8.79 12.47 3.29
N ASN A 141 9.33 13.20 4.28
CA ASN A 141 10.03 12.63 5.43
C ASN A 141 9.18 11.65 6.26
N ILE A 142 7.84 11.79 6.21
CA ILE A 142 6.88 10.85 6.81
C ILE A 142 6.91 9.46 6.15
N ILE A 143 7.39 9.38 4.91
CA ILE A 143 7.59 8.11 4.21
C ILE A 143 8.94 7.55 4.65
N GLY A 144 8.94 6.32 5.19
CA GLY A 144 10.17 5.66 5.63
C GLY A 144 11.25 5.68 4.55
N LEU A 145 12.47 6.07 4.93
CA LEU A 145 13.62 6.19 4.03
C LEU A 145 13.86 4.93 3.16
N PRO A 146 13.74 3.69 3.68
CA PRO A 146 13.87 2.48 2.86
C PRO A 146 12.89 2.40 1.69
N LEU A 147 11.67 2.90 1.86
CA LEU A 147 10.66 2.89 0.81
C LEU A 147 11.02 3.89 -0.29
N ARG A 148 11.42 5.12 0.08
CA ARG A 148 11.86 6.15 -0.87
C ARG A 148 13.04 5.67 -1.73
N ILE A 149 14.05 5.06 -1.09
CA ILE A 149 15.19 4.43 -1.77
C ILE A 149 14.72 3.37 -2.77
N ASN A 150 13.74 2.54 -2.40
CA ASN A 150 13.24 1.47 -3.26
C ASN A 150 12.38 1.97 -4.42
N ILE A 151 11.55 3.00 -4.22
CA ILE A 151 10.77 3.58 -5.32
C ILE A 151 11.73 4.18 -6.36
N LEU A 152 12.67 5.03 -5.95
CA LEU A 152 13.64 5.63 -6.87
C LEU A 152 14.54 4.59 -7.57
N ALA A 153 14.86 3.48 -6.90
CA ALA A 153 15.63 2.40 -7.52
C ALA A 153 14.83 1.63 -8.58
N ASN A 154 13.53 1.41 -8.37
CA ASN A 154 12.65 0.69 -9.30
C ASN A 154 12.11 1.59 -10.43
N TYR A 155 12.07 2.91 -10.20
CA TYR A 155 11.62 3.92 -11.14
C TYR A 155 12.73 4.96 -11.32
N HIS A 156 13.86 4.50 -11.86
CA HIS A 156 15.09 5.28 -11.97
C HIS A 156 14.91 6.58 -12.76
N GLU A 157 13.99 6.59 -13.72
CA GLU A 157 13.61 7.76 -14.50
C GLU A 157 13.02 8.89 -13.65
N LEU A 158 12.50 8.59 -12.44
CA LEU A 158 11.91 9.57 -11.54
C LEU A 158 12.94 10.36 -10.74
N ILE A 159 14.20 9.91 -10.70
CA ILE A 159 15.24 10.53 -9.87
C ILE A 159 15.42 12.00 -10.22
N GLY A 160 15.43 12.35 -11.51
CA GLY A 160 15.54 13.73 -11.96
C GLY A 160 14.40 14.61 -11.45
N ASN A 161 13.18 14.08 -11.49
CA ASN A 161 11.99 14.78 -11.00
C ASN A 161 12.05 14.96 -9.48
N TYR A 162 12.47 13.92 -8.75
CA TYR A 162 12.63 13.97 -7.30
C TYR A 162 13.71 14.96 -6.85
N ILE A 163 14.82 15.05 -7.58
CA ILE A 163 15.87 16.05 -7.31
C ILE A 163 15.31 17.48 -7.37
N ARG A 164 14.39 17.75 -8.31
CA ARG A 164 13.79 19.08 -8.49
C ARG A 164 12.65 19.38 -7.51
N ASP A 165 11.84 18.37 -7.19
CA ASP A 165 10.77 18.47 -6.19
C ASP A 165 10.82 17.23 -5.27
N PRO A 166 11.50 17.33 -4.11
CA PRO A 166 11.69 16.22 -3.16
C PRO A 166 10.40 15.79 -2.45
N ASP A 167 9.46 15.27 -3.22
CA ASP A 167 8.15 14.76 -2.82
C ASP A 167 7.86 13.50 -3.64
N ILE A 168 8.15 12.33 -3.07
CA ILE A 168 8.03 11.05 -3.78
C ILE A 168 6.58 10.71 -4.16
N LEU A 169 5.59 11.12 -3.36
CA LEU A 169 4.18 10.91 -3.66
C LEU A 169 3.79 11.71 -4.89
N LYS A 170 4.14 12.99 -4.92
CA LYS A 170 3.86 13.86 -6.08
C LYS A 170 4.56 13.34 -7.33
N VAL A 171 5.88 13.11 -7.26
CA VAL A 171 6.67 12.66 -8.41
C VAL A 171 6.14 11.36 -9.01
N MET A 172 5.78 10.38 -8.16
CA MET A 172 5.22 9.11 -8.61
C MET A 172 3.80 9.27 -9.16
N THR A 173 2.97 10.10 -8.53
CA THR A 173 1.60 10.39 -8.98
C THR A 173 1.60 11.07 -10.35
N ASP A 174 2.49 12.04 -10.56
CA ASP A 174 2.60 12.76 -11.82
C ASP A 174 3.06 11.82 -12.94
N ALA A 175 4.03 10.95 -12.66
CA ALA A 175 4.47 9.92 -13.61
C ALA A 175 3.38 8.92 -13.99
N ILE A 176 2.56 8.47 -13.02
CA ILE A 176 1.39 7.62 -13.29
C ILE A 176 0.35 8.36 -14.14
N THR A 177 0.15 9.66 -13.87
CA THR A 177 -0.78 10.50 -14.63
C THR A 177 -0.34 10.61 -16.09
N THR A 178 0.94 10.91 -16.33
CA THR A 178 1.51 10.92 -17.68
C THR A 178 1.40 9.55 -18.37
N LEU A 179 1.64 8.45 -17.64
CA LEU A 179 1.46 7.11 -18.18
C LEU A 179 0.01 6.87 -18.62
N ARG A 180 -0.98 7.22 -17.79
CA ARG A 180 -2.41 7.10 -18.12
C ARG A 180 -2.76 7.89 -19.38
N GLU A 181 -2.30 9.13 -19.47
CA GLU A 181 -2.54 9.98 -20.65
C GLU A 181 -1.93 9.38 -21.91
N ASN A 182 -0.71 8.84 -21.81
CA ASN A 182 -0.06 8.17 -22.94
C ASN A 182 -0.83 6.92 -23.37
N ILE A 183 -1.27 6.07 -22.43
CA ILE A 183 -2.11 4.91 -22.70
C ILE A 183 -3.40 5.33 -23.42
N LYS A 184 -4.08 6.39 -22.95
CA LYS A 184 -5.28 6.92 -23.61
C LYS A 184 -4.99 7.40 -25.03
N LYS A 185 -3.91 8.15 -25.24
CA LYS A 185 -3.50 8.66 -26.56
C LYS A 185 -3.14 7.55 -27.55
N THR A 186 -2.56 6.45 -27.08
CA THR A 186 -2.19 5.31 -27.92
C THR A 186 -3.28 4.22 -27.99
N ASN A 187 -4.48 4.50 -27.47
CA ASN A 187 -5.58 3.54 -27.37
C ASN A 187 -5.20 2.23 -26.65
N GLY A 188 -4.29 2.30 -25.67
CA GLY A 188 -3.83 1.15 -24.90
C GLY A 188 -4.79 0.72 -23.77
N CYS A 189 -4.49 -0.44 -23.19
CA CYS A 189 -5.24 -1.06 -22.09
C CYS A 189 -4.80 -0.56 -20.72
N ASN A 190 -5.73 -0.19 -19.84
CA ASN A 190 -5.42 0.39 -18.52
C ASN A 190 -5.79 -0.52 -17.33
N TRP A 191 -5.02 -1.60 -17.17
CA TRP A 191 -5.16 -2.51 -16.03
C TRP A 191 -4.74 -1.90 -14.68
N ILE A 192 -3.86 -0.90 -14.69
CA ILE A 192 -3.37 -0.24 -13.47
C ILE A 192 -4.53 0.45 -12.75
N ASP A 193 -5.34 1.21 -13.50
CA ASP A 193 -6.51 1.89 -12.93
C ASP A 193 -7.59 0.89 -12.50
N TYR A 194 -7.87 -0.16 -13.28
CA TYR A 194 -8.84 -1.20 -12.89
C TYR A 194 -8.45 -1.86 -11.55
N ILE A 195 -7.19 -2.29 -11.41
CA ILE A 195 -6.69 -2.89 -10.17
C ILE A 195 -6.72 -1.87 -9.02
N CYS A 196 -6.54 -0.58 -9.31
CA CYS A 196 -6.69 0.46 -8.30
C CYS A 196 -8.15 0.62 -7.85
N LEU A 197 -9.10 0.60 -8.77
CA LEU A 197 -10.51 0.75 -8.46
C LEU A 197 -11.05 -0.45 -7.69
N LYS A 198 -10.66 -1.67 -8.06
CA LYS A 198 -11.09 -2.90 -7.37
C LYS A 198 -10.24 -3.26 -6.14
N GLY A 199 -9.02 -2.72 -6.03
CA GLY A 199 -8.02 -3.07 -5.01
C GLY A 199 -7.19 -4.32 -5.33
N ARG A 200 -7.71 -5.20 -6.19
CA ARG A 200 -7.04 -6.40 -6.72
C ARG A 200 -7.68 -6.83 -8.04
N PHE A 201 -7.07 -7.78 -8.73
CA PHE A 201 -7.69 -8.52 -9.84
C PHE A 201 -7.49 -10.01 -9.64
N SER A 202 -8.51 -10.82 -9.96
CA SER A 202 -8.38 -12.27 -10.11
C SER A 202 -9.08 -12.71 -11.38
N ARG A 203 -8.49 -13.69 -12.08
CA ARG A 203 -9.14 -14.32 -13.23
C ARG A 203 -10.27 -15.26 -12.84
N SER A 204 -10.44 -15.60 -11.56
CA SER A 204 -11.56 -16.41 -11.06
C SER A 204 -12.72 -15.54 -10.55
N GLU A 205 -12.47 -14.29 -10.17
CA GLU A 205 -13.49 -13.35 -9.68
C GLU A 205 -14.26 -12.68 -10.83
N GLU A 206 -15.49 -12.23 -10.55
CA GLU A 206 -16.33 -11.51 -11.51
C GLU A 206 -15.60 -10.28 -12.07
N PHE A 207 -15.75 -10.06 -13.39
CA PHE A 207 -15.14 -8.94 -14.09
C PHE A 207 -16.13 -7.79 -14.18
N ASP A 208 -15.76 -6.64 -13.64
CA ASP A 208 -16.65 -5.48 -13.51
C ASP A 208 -16.63 -4.64 -14.78
N GLU A 209 -17.42 -5.07 -15.78
CA GLU A 209 -17.54 -4.38 -17.07
C GLU A 209 -18.07 -2.95 -16.92
N SER A 210 -18.90 -2.70 -15.89
CA SER A 210 -19.42 -1.36 -15.61
C SER A 210 -18.31 -0.36 -15.29
N ILE A 211 -17.31 -0.77 -14.49
CA ILE A 211 -16.16 0.08 -14.18
C ILE A 211 -15.28 0.29 -15.42
N VAL A 212 -15.15 -0.73 -16.28
CA VAL A 212 -14.38 -0.62 -17.53
C VAL A 212 -14.98 0.44 -18.45
N GLU A 213 -16.30 0.43 -18.60
CA GLU A 213 -17.04 1.39 -19.43
C GLU A 213 -16.98 2.80 -18.82
N VAL A 214 -17.33 2.95 -17.54
CA VAL A 214 -17.39 4.25 -16.84
C VAL A 214 -16.04 4.98 -16.87
N PHE A 215 -14.92 4.25 -16.83
CA PHE A 215 -13.57 4.83 -16.84
C PHE A 215 -12.86 4.78 -18.21
N ASP A 216 -13.52 4.27 -19.27
CA ASP A 216 -12.93 4.02 -20.60
C ASP A 216 -11.56 3.29 -20.50
N LEU A 217 -11.54 2.15 -19.80
CA LEU A 217 -10.30 1.44 -19.49
C LEU A 217 -9.79 0.57 -20.65
N ARG A 218 -10.65 0.26 -21.61
CA ARG A 218 -10.34 -0.53 -22.82
C ARG A 218 -9.64 -1.86 -22.52
N ILE A 219 -10.15 -2.55 -21.50
CA ILE A 219 -9.68 -3.86 -21.09
C ILE A 219 -10.81 -4.88 -21.21
N THR A 220 -10.44 -6.14 -21.38
CA THR A 220 -11.34 -7.28 -21.27
C THR A 220 -10.69 -8.29 -20.35
N ARG A 221 -11.45 -9.19 -19.72
CA ARG A 221 -10.86 -10.20 -18.82
C ARG A 221 -9.69 -10.98 -19.44
N SER A 222 -9.76 -11.27 -20.74
CA SER A 222 -8.74 -11.99 -21.49
C SER A 222 -7.51 -11.14 -21.85
N SER A 223 -7.61 -9.81 -21.83
CA SER A 223 -6.48 -8.91 -22.12
C SER A 223 -5.50 -8.77 -20.94
N PHE A 224 -5.76 -9.43 -19.81
CA PHE A 224 -4.84 -9.42 -18.67
C PHE A 224 -3.60 -10.28 -18.94
N ASP A 225 -2.47 -9.62 -19.19
CA ASP A 225 -1.17 -10.27 -19.34
C ASP A 225 -0.19 -9.80 -18.26
N VAL A 226 0.19 -10.73 -17.38
CA VAL A 226 1.16 -10.49 -16.30
C VAL A 226 2.58 -10.25 -16.80
N THR A 227 2.87 -10.64 -18.04
CA THR A 227 4.18 -10.46 -18.67
C THR A 227 4.32 -9.08 -19.34
N ASP A 228 3.21 -8.34 -19.47
CA ASP A 228 3.20 -6.97 -19.99
C ASP A 228 4.23 -6.11 -19.26
N SER A 229 5.04 -5.43 -20.07
CA SER A 229 6.23 -4.74 -19.58
C SER A 229 5.91 -3.56 -18.66
N ILE A 230 4.76 -2.92 -18.85
CA ILE A 230 4.31 -1.79 -18.05
C ILE A 230 3.66 -2.33 -16.77
N LEU A 231 2.68 -3.23 -16.89
CA LEU A 231 1.92 -3.77 -15.79
C LEU A 231 2.81 -4.45 -14.75
N LYS A 232 3.79 -5.26 -15.19
CA LYS A 232 4.72 -5.96 -14.28
C LYS A 232 5.58 -5.01 -13.44
N ARG A 233 5.69 -3.73 -13.80
CA ARG A 233 6.38 -2.72 -12.98
C ARG A 233 5.58 -2.33 -11.75
N TYR A 234 4.27 -2.47 -11.78
CA TYR A 234 3.36 -1.98 -10.72
C TYR A 234 2.66 -3.12 -9.97
N VAL A 235 2.36 -4.21 -10.68
CA VAL A 235 1.52 -5.30 -10.19
C VAL A 235 2.33 -6.58 -10.04
N ARG A 236 1.97 -7.38 -9.04
CA ARG A 236 2.52 -8.72 -8.82
C ARG A 236 1.41 -9.68 -8.41
N MET A 237 1.68 -10.97 -8.57
CA MET A 237 0.94 -12.01 -7.84
C MET A 237 1.05 -11.74 -6.34
N ARG A 238 -0.09 -11.84 -5.66
CA ARG A 238 -0.19 -11.68 -4.21
C ARG A 238 0.78 -12.61 -3.52
N TYR A 239 1.39 -12.13 -2.43
CA TYR A 239 2.45 -12.89 -1.77
C TYR A 239 1.94 -14.23 -1.24
N SER A 240 0.82 -14.25 -0.50
CA SER A 240 0.16 -15.47 -0.03
C SER A 240 -0.06 -16.49 -1.15
N ASP A 241 -0.57 -16.03 -2.29
CA ASP A 241 -0.92 -16.89 -3.43
C ASP A 241 0.35 -17.49 -4.05
N ARG A 242 1.39 -16.66 -4.19
CA ARG A 242 2.71 -17.11 -4.63
C ARG A 242 3.31 -18.13 -3.66
N GLN A 243 3.16 -17.92 -2.35
CA GLN A 243 3.69 -18.83 -1.34
C GLN A 243 2.97 -20.18 -1.30
N ASN A 244 1.67 -20.15 -1.58
CA ASN A 244 0.82 -21.33 -1.63
C ASN A 244 0.80 -21.99 -3.02
N ASN A 245 1.65 -21.52 -3.96
CA ASN A 245 1.72 -22.00 -5.35
C ASN A 245 0.35 -22.00 -6.06
N VAL A 246 -0.48 -20.99 -5.78
CA VAL A 246 -1.79 -20.83 -6.43
C VAL A 246 -1.59 -20.64 -7.93
N SER A 247 -2.44 -21.29 -8.72
CA SER A 247 -2.39 -21.21 -10.18
C SER A 247 -2.61 -19.78 -10.67
N THR A 248 -2.06 -19.41 -11.83
CA THR A 248 -2.25 -18.07 -12.41
C THR A 248 -3.70 -17.76 -12.79
N LYS A 249 -4.57 -18.77 -12.81
CA LYS A 249 -6.02 -18.65 -13.07
C LYS A 249 -6.80 -18.28 -11.80
N GLU A 250 -6.30 -18.65 -10.63
CA GLU A 250 -6.97 -18.43 -9.34
C GLU A 250 -6.28 -17.34 -8.50
N ALA A 251 -5.04 -17.02 -8.85
CA ALA A 251 -4.25 -16.06 -8.12
C ALA A 251 -4.79 -14.63 -8.22
N GLN A 252 -4.62 -13.90 -7.13
CA GLN A 252 -4.90 -12.49 -7.02
C GLN A 252 -3.67 -11.67 -7.40
N TYR A 253 -3.91 -10.60 -8.13
CA TYR A 253 -2.92 -9.63 -8.59
C TYR A 253 -3.16 -8.30 -7.89
N VAL A 254 -2.10 -7.77 -7.29
CA VAL A 254 -2.13 -6.57 -6.45
C VAL A 254 -0.91 -5.72 -6.76
N PHE A 255 -0.95 -4.44 -6.39
CA PHE A 255 0.24 -3.61 -6.42
C PHE A 255 1.35 -4.21 -5.56
N TRP A 256 2.59 -4.18 -6.07
CA TRP A 256 3.71 -4.77 -5.32
C TRP A 256 4.02 -4.02 -4.02
N HIS A 257 3.62 -2.75 -3.94
CA HIS A 257 3.63 -1.98 -2.72
C HIS A 257 2.37 -1.10 -2.59
N PRO A 258 1.74 -0.98 -1.41
CA PRO A 258 0.55 -0.15 -1.25
C PRO A 258 0.80 1.35 -1.50
N PHE A 259 2.02 1.83 -1.31
CA PHE A 259 2.38 3.21 -1.70
C PHE A 259 2.10 3.50 -3.18
N ILE A 260 2.32 2.53 -4.07
CA ILE A 260 2.04 2.70 -5.50
C ILE A 260 0.54 2.81 -5.72
N TYR A 261 -0.24 1.98 -5.02
CA TYR A 261 -1.69 2.12 -5.03
C TYR A 261 -2.11 3.54 -4.64
N ILE A 262 -1.54 4.09 -3.55
CA ILE A 262 -1.83 5.47 -3.11
C ILE A 262 -1.54 6.45 -4.25
N CYS A 263 -0.41 6.33 -4.95
CA CYS A 263 -0.09 7.21 -6.07
C CYS A 263 -1.08 7.06 -7.24
N VAL A 264 -1.53 5.84 -7.56
CA VAL A 264 -2.56 5.62 -8.60
C VAL A 264 -3.90 6.18 -8.16
N PHE A 265 -4.29 5.98 -6.90
CA PHE A 265 -5.49 6.53 -6.30
C PHE A 265 -5.48 8.06 -6.35
N HIS A 266 -4.39 8.70 -5.95
CA HIS A 266 -4.20 10.16 -6.06
C HIS A 266 -4.35 10.63 -7.50
N SER A 267 -3.74 9.91 -8.44
CA SER A 267 -3.85 10.23 -9.86
C SER A 267 -5.30 10.10 -10.37
N LEU A 268 -6.03 9.06 -9.98
CA LEU A 268 -7.45 8.88 -10.33
C LEU A 268 -8.34 9.95 -9.69
N PHE A 269 -8.10 10.24 -8.41
CA PHE A 269 -8.90 11.19 -7.64
C PHE A 269 -8.70 12.62 -8.16
N LYS A 270 -7.47 13.00 -8.56
CA LYS A 270 -7.21 14.28 -9.25
C LYS A 270 -8.00 14.41 -10.56
N TYR A 271 -8.20 13.29 -11.27
CA TYR A 271 -8.91 13.29 -12.55
C TYR A 271 -10.43 13.37 -12.37
N ASN A 272 -11.01 12.53 -11.51
CA ASN A 272 -12.45 12.54 -11.24
C ASN A 272 -12.76 12.02 -9.81
N PRO A 273 -12.82 12.91 -8.80
CA PRO A 273 -13.12 12.54 -7.42
C PRO A 273 -14.44 11.77 -7.28
N ASN A 274 -15.48 12.22 -7.97
CA ASN A 274 -16.84 11.69 -7.83
C ASN A 274 -16.95 10.25 -8.33
N LEU A 275 -16.30 9.93 -9.46
CA LEU A 275 -16.25 8.56 -9.97
C LEU A 275 -15.45 7.66 -9.03
N VAL A 276 -14.34 8.15 -8.48
CA VAL A 276 -13.56 7.39 -7.49
C VAL A 276 -14.41 7.09 -6.25
N LEU A 277 -15.14 8.07 -5.72
CA LEU A 277 -16.01 7.87 -4.55
C LEU A 277 -17.16 6.88 -4.82
N LYS A 278 -17.69 6.88 -6.05
CA LYS A 278 -18.75 5.95 -6.47
C LYS A 278 -18.28 4.51 -6.71
N HIS A 279 -17.06 4.30 -7.24
CA HIS A 279 -16.67 3.00 -7.78
C HIS A 279 -15.43 2.37 -7.14
N CYS A 280 -14.53 3.17 -6.55
CA CYS A 280 -13.31 2.65 -5.95
C CYS A 280 -13.61 1.80 -4.70
N ASN A 281 -12.70 0.90 -4.33
CA ASN A 281 -12.80 0.12 -3.11
C ASN A 281 -13.13 1.01 -1.89
N VAL A 282 -14.15 0.61 -1.11
CA VAL A 282 -14.67 1.39 0.03
C VAL A 282 -13.58 1.67 1.06
N ASP A 283 -12.71 0.70 1.32
CA ASP A 283 -11.65 0.81 2.32
C ASP A 283 -10.57 1.80 1.89
N ALA A 284 -10.24 1.84 0.59
CA ALA A 284 -9.35 2.88 0.06
C ALA A 284 -9.92 4.28 0.31
N ILE A 285 -11.21 4.47 0.06
CA ILE A 285 -11.87 5.76 0.27
C ILE A 285 -11.83 6.15 1.74
N LEU A 286 -12.24 5.24 2.64
CA LEU A 286 -12.18 5.48 4.08
C LEU A 286 -10.75 5.75 4.55
N GLN A 287 -9.76 5.08 3.97
CA GLN A 287 -8.36 5.27 4.35
C GLN A 287 -7.77 6.60 3.86
N LEU A 288 -8.08 6.99 2.63
CA LEU A 288 -7.36 8.06 1.91
C LEU A 288 -8.14 9.35 1.78
N VAL A 289 -9.44 9.37 2.04
CA VAL A 289 -10.28 10.56 1.80
C VAL A 289 -10.75 11.16 3.13
N ARG A 290 -10.66 12.49 3.23
CA ARG A 290 -11.22 13.28 4.33
C ARG A 290 -12.19 14.33 3.78
N PRO A 291 -13.15 14.80 4.57
CA PRO A 291 -13.93 15.97 4.18
C PRO A 291 -13.04 17.20 4.01
N LYS A 292 -13.37 18.07 3.05
CA LYS A 292 -12.68 19.35 2.89
C LYS A 292 -12.78 20.17 4.18
N GLY A 293 -11.68 20.81 4.57
CA GLY A 293 -11.58 21.56 5.83
C GLY A 293 -11.17 20.71 7.04
N PHE A 294 -11.08 19.38 6.90
CA PHE A 294 -10.38 18.56 7.89
C PHE A 294 -8.87 18.63 7.66
N GLY A 295 -8.09 18.50 8.72
CA GLY A 295 -6.64 18.29 8.59
C GLY A 295 -6.36 17.00 7.84
N THR A 296 -5.76 17.10 6.65
CA THR A 296 -5.37 15.93 5.83
C THR A 296 -3.92 15.53 6.13
N ALA A 297 -3.69 14.24 6.34
CA ALA A 297 -2.35 13.70 6.36
C ALA A 297 -1.72 13.70 4.95
N TYR A 298 -0.40 13.57 4.87
CA TYR A 298 0.38 13.64 3.62
C TYR A 298 -0.14 12.71 2.49
N ILE A 299 -0.65 11.53 2.83
CA ILE A 299 -1.15 10.54 1.86
C ILE A 299 -2.65 10.68 1.54
N GLU A 300 -3.34 11.61 2.19
CA GLU A 300 -4.79 11.76 2.10
C GLU A 300 -5.18 12.84 1.06
N VAL A 301 -6.42 12.76 0.58
CA VAL A 301 -7.05 13.75 -0.30
C VAL A 301 -8.35 14.25 0.32
N SER A 302 -8.85 15.39 -0.15
CA SER A 302 -10.11 15.98 0.34
C SER A 302 -11.26 15.78 -0.64
N ALA A 303 -12.43 15.42 -0.14
CA ALA A 303 -13.69 15.42 -0.88
C ALA A 303 -14.58 16.60 -0.44
N ASP A 304 -15.33 17.16 -1.38
CA ASP A 304 -16.39 18.13 -1.09
C ASP A 304 -17.69 17.43 -0.66
N ASP A 305 -18.69 18.23 -0.28
CA ASP A 305 -19.96 17.73 0.25
C ASP A 305 -20.69 16.85 -0.77
N HIS A 306 -20.65 17.22 -2.06
CA HIS A 306 -21.25 16.40 -3.11
C HIS A 306 -20.60 15.02 -3.21
N GLY A 307 -19.27 14.95 -3.20
CA GLY A 307 -18.55 13.67 -3.18
C GLY A 307 -18.86 12.84 -1.93
N ILE A 308 -19.00 13.50 -0.78
CA ILE A 308 -19.37 12.85 0.49
C ILE A 308 -20.76 12.23 0.40
N ASP A 309 -21.75 12.96 -0.13
CA ASP A 309 -23.12 12.46 -0.31
C ASP A 309 -23.15 11.24 -1.23
N LEU A 310 -22.43 11.29 -2.36
CA LEU A 310 -22.31 10.17 -3.28
C LEU A 310 -21.75 8.92 -2.60
N PHE A 311 -20.73 9.10 -1.76
CA PHE A 311 -20.14 8.00 -1.01
C PHE A 311 -21.08 7.47 0.08
N TYR A 312 -21.80 8.35 0.78
CA TYR A 312 -22.78 7.98 1.80
C TYR A 312 -23.94 7.17 1.20
N GLU A 313 -24.51 7.62 0.09
CA GLU A 313 -25.56 6.87 -0.65
C GLU A 313 -25.08 5.47 -1.03
N ARG A 314 -23.83 5.35 -1.47
CA ARG A 314 -23.23 4.06 -1.76
C ARG A 314 -23.11 3.18 -0.52
N LEU A 315 -22.62 3.71 0.60
CA LEU A 315 -22.54 2.96 1.85
C LEU A 315 -23.93 2.50 2.33
N ARG A 316 -24.97 3.31 2.12
CA ARG A 316 -26.36 2.93 2.42
C ARG A 316 -26.81 1.74 1.58
N LYS A 317 -26.56 1.76 0.27
CA LYS A 317 -26.87 0.65 -0.64
C LYS A 317 -26.10 -0.63 -0.31
N LEU A 318 -24.91 -0.51 0.26
CA LEU A 318 -24.09 -1.63 0.71
C LEU A 318 -24.38 -2.08 2.14
N HIS A 319 -25.31 -1.43 2.86
CA HIS A 319 -25.61 -1.67 4.27
C HIS A 319 -24.37 -1.52 5.20
N LEU A 320 -23.49 -0.55 4.91
CA LEU A 320 -22.23 -0.33 5.63
C LEU A 320 -22.22 0.91 6.53
N ILE A 321 -23.33 1.66 6.61
CA ILE A 321 -23.40 2.92 7.38
C ILE A 321 -23.06 2.70 8.85
N GLU A 322 -23.72 1.75 9.52
CA GLU A 322 -23.52 1.51 10.95
C GLU A 322 -22.08 1.09 11.28
N ARG A 323 -21.45 0.32 10.38
CA ARG A 323 -20.06 -0.13 10.54
C ARG A 323 -19.09 1.05 10.56
N TYR A 324 -19.38 2.09 9.79
CA TYR A 324 -18.48 3.24 9.59
C TYR A 324 -19.04 4.56 10.15
N LYS A 325 -20.04 4.49 11.03
CA LYS A 325 -20.74 5.68 11.55
C LYS A 325 -19.83 6.70 12.22
N ASP A 326 -18.72 6.26 12.79
CA ASP A 326 -17.75 7.12 13.47
C ASP A 326 -16.70 7.72 12.52
N HIS A 327 -16.66 7.27 11.26
CA HIS A 327 -15.71 7.76 10.28
C HIS A 327 -16.04 9.20 9.86
N PRO A 328 -15.05 10.11 9.70
CA PRO A 328 -15.29 11.50 9.34
C PRO A 328 -16.19 11.70 8.11
N LEU A 329 -16.00 10.91 7.05
CA LEU A 329 -16.83 10.99 5.84
C LEU A 329 -18.30 10.65 6.09
N VAL A 330 -18.60 9.72 7.01
CA VAL A 330 -19.98 9.29 7.29
C VAL A 330 -20.65 10.27 8.26
N ARG A 331 -19.90 10.75 9.26
CA ARG A 331 -20.37 11.78 10.19
C ARG A 331 -20.69 13.10 9.51
N SER A 332 -19.88 13.49 8.52
CA SER A 332 -20.11 14.75 7.79
C SER A 332 -21.35 14.70 6.90
N ALA A 333 -21.70 13.55 6.32
CA ALA A 333 -22.89 13.37 5.50
C ALA A 333 -24.21 13.31 6.30
N SER A 334 -24.12 13.09 7.62
CA SER A 334 -25.28 12.93 8.50
C SER A 334 -25.69 14.25 9.19
N LYS A 335 -25.10 15.37 8.78
CA LYS A 335 -25.43 16.73 9.23
C LYS A 335 -26.21 17.44 8.16
#